data_AF-A0A1G6BIL1-F1
#
_entry.id   AF-A0A1G6BIL1-F1
#
_cell.length_a   1.000
_cell.length_b   1.000
_cell.length_c   1.000
_cell.angle_alpha   90.00
_cell.angle_beta   90.00
_cell.angle_gamma   90.00
#
_symmetry.space_group_name_H-M   'P 1'
#
loop_
_entity.id
_entity.type
_entity.pdbx_description
1 polymer ?
#
loop_
_entity_poly.entity_id
_entity_poly.type
_entity_poly.pdbx_seq_one_letter_code
_entity_poly.pdbx_strand_id
1 'polypeptide(L)' 'MARPKSNNVQINISIPSEWKEQLENLARIYSVEEGTNITFLDLMRRGIQEKYQLGESTDERGTIS' A
#
# COMPACT_ATOMS: atom_id res chain seq x y z
N MET A 1 -10.14 -24.07 -11.92
CA MET A 1 -10.97 -23.20 -11.07
C MET A 1 -10.80 -21.78 -11.56
N ALA A 2 -11.89 -21.08 -11.89
CA ALA A 2 -11.82 -19.70 -12.37
C ALA A 2 -11.35 -18.80 -11.21
N ARG A 3 -10.28 -18.03 -11.42
CA ARG A 3 -9.78 -17.05 -10.45
C ARG A 3 -10.90 -16.04 -10.14
N PRO A 4 -11.24 -15.77 -8.86
CA PRO A 4 -12.18 -14.70 -8.53
C PRO A 4 -11.67 -13.40 -9.13
N LYS A 5 -12.54 -12.67 -9.84
CA LYS A 5 -12.17 -11.40 -10.45
C LYS A 5 -12.07 -10.37 -9.33
N SER A 6 -10.85 -9.99 -8.96
CA SER A 6 -10.65 -8.91 -8.00
C SER A 6 -11.19 -7.61 -8.63
N ASN A 7 -12.06 -6.91 -7.89
CA ASN A 7 -12.69 -5.65 -8.32
C ASN A 7 -11.75 -4.46 -8.11
N ASN A 8 -10.45 -4.65 -8.33
CA ASN A 8 -9.44 -3.67 -7.97
C ASN A 8 -9.45 -2.56 -9.03
N VAL A 9 -9.81 -1.35 -8.60
CA VAL A 9 -9.80 -0.15 -9.44
C VAL A 9 -8.40 0.46 -9.40
N GLN A 10 -7.78 0.63 -10.56
CA GLN A 10 -6.53 1.38 -10.68
C GLN A 10 -6.84 2.87 -10.76
N ILE A 11 -6.14 3.68 -9.96
CA ILE A 11 -6.30 5.12 -9.92
C ILE A 11 -4.93 5.74 -10.16
N ASN A 12 -4.85 6.67 -11.12
CA ASN A 12 -3.64 7.44 -11.37
C ASN A 12 -3.69 8.73 -10.53
N ILE A 13 -2.66 8.96 -9.71
CA ILE A 13 -2.53 10.17 -8.92
C ILE A 13 -1.18 10.85 -9.22
N SER A 14 -1.18 12.17 -9.27
CA SER A 14 0.04 12.96 -9.34
C SER A 14 0.41 13.43 -7.94
N ILE A 15 1.65 13.19 -7.53
CA ILE A 15 2.19 13.64 -6.26
C ILE A 15 3.38 14.59 -6.48
N PRO A 16 3.58 15.60 -5.63
CA PRO A 16 4.79 16.40 -5.64
C PRO A 16 6.03 15.52 -5.46
N SER A 17 7.14 15.85 -6.13
CA SER A 17 8.39 15.09 -6.04
C SER A 17 8.94 15.05 -4.62
N GLU A 18 8.84 16.15 -3.87
CA GLU A 18 9.28 16.24 -2.48
C GLU A 18 8.52 15.26 -1.56
N TRP A 19 7.21 15.11 -1.79
CA TRP A 19 6.39 14.16 -1.01
C TRP A 19 6.79 12.72 -1.29
N LYS A 20 7.15 12.42 -2.55
CA LYS A 20 7.63 11.09 -2.92
C LYS A 20 8.90 10.73 -2.15
N GLU A 21 9.88 11.63 -2.12
CA GLU A 21 11.14 11.40 -1.40
C GLU A 21 10.92 11.20 0.12
N GLN A 22 10.05 12.00 0.72
CA GLN A 22 9.69 11.85 2.13
C GLN A 22 9.00 10.51 2.42
N LEU A 23 8.06 10.09 1.57
CA LEU A 23 7.36 8.81 1.73
C LEU A 23 8.29 7.61 1.52
N GLU A 24 9.24 7.69 0.59
CA GLU A 24 10.27 6.66 0.39
C GLU A 24 11.17 6.51 1.62
N ASN A 25 11.56 7.63 2.25
CA ASN A 25 12.34 7.60 3.48
C ASN A 25 11.55 7.00 4.66
N LEU A 26 10.28 7.38 4.81
CA LEU A 26 9.39 6.81 5.82
C LEU A 26 9.21 5.30 5.62
N ALA A 27 8.97 4.87 4.38
CA ALA A 27 8.80 3.45 4.06
C ALA A 27 10.06 2.64 4.43
N ARG A 28 11.25 3.20 4.18
CA ARG A 28 12.52 2.57 4.59
C ARG A 28 12.63 2.41 6.11
N ILE A 29 12.26 3.43 6.89
CA ILE A 29 12.30 3.37 8.36
C ILE A 29 11.32 2.32 8.86
N TYR A 30 10.05 2.39 8.44
CA TYR A 30 9.02 1.41 8.81
C TYR A 30 9.39 -0.02 8.41
N SER A 31 10.03 -0.18 7.24
CA SER A 31 10.48 -1.49 6.78
C SER A 31 11.48 -2.14 7.73
N VAL A 32 12.37 -1.34 8.32
CA VAL A 32 13.32 -1.82 9.35
C VAL A 32 12.59 -2.10 10.66
N GLU A 33 11.66 -1.25 11.08
CA GLU A 33 10.92 -1.40 12.35
C GLU A 33 9.97 -2.60 12.36
N GLU A 34 9.19 -2.80 11.30
CA GLU A 34 8.27 -3.95 11.17
C GLU A 34 8.98 -5.22 10.70
N GLY A 35 10.26 -5.15 10.30
CA GLY A 35 11.02 -6.27 9.74
C GLY A 35 10.43 -6.83 8.44
N THR A 36 9.59 -6.05 7.75
CA THR A 36 8.91 -6.43 6.51
C THR A 36 9.21 -5.41 5.42
N ASN A 37 9.18 -5.84 4.16
CA ASN A 37 9.43 -4.93 3.03
C ASN A 37 8.21 -4.01 2.82
N ILE A 38 8.25 -2.81 3.38
CA ILE A 38 7.19 -1.79 3.26
C ILE A 38 7.58 -0.79 2.19
N THR A 39 6.68 -0.58 1.23
CA THR A 39 6.90 0.39 0.15
C THR A 39 6.09 1.68 0.39
N PHE A 40 6.48 2.76 -0.30
CA PHE A 40 5.70 4.01 -0.25
C PHE A 40 4.24 3.82 -0.71
N LEU A 41 3.99 2.86 -1.61
CA LEU A 41 2.64 2.52 -2.06
C LEU A 41 1.81 1.89 -0.93
N ASP A 42 2.43 1.08 -0.07
CA ASP A 42 1.74 0.49 1.07
C ASP A 42 1.36 1.56 2.09
N LEU A 43 2.23 2.54 2.32
CA LEU A 43 1.91 3.71 3.16
C LEU A 43 0.76 4.53 2.56
N MET A 44 0.76 4.76 1.25
CA MET A 44 -0.32 5.49 0.56
C MET A 44 -1.66 4.75 0.67
N ARG A 45 -1.65 3.42 0.48
CA ARG A 45 -2.87 2.60 0.64
C ARG A 45 -3.40 2.66 2.06
N ARG A 46 -2.53 2.43 3.05
CA ARG A 46 -2.89 2.52 4.48
C ARG A 46 -3.44 3.90 4.81
N GLY A 47 -2.75 4.97 4.39
CA GLY A 47 -3.19 6.34 4.65
C GLY A 47 -4.56 6.67 4.03
N ILE A 48 -4.84 6.20 2.80
CA ILE A 48 -6.16 6.37 2.18
C ILE A 48 -7.22 5.55 2.92
N GLN A 49 -6.91 4.31 3.29
CA GLN A 49 -7.82 3.45 4.04
C GLN A 49 -8.19 4.06 5.40
N GLU A 50 -7.20 4.54 6.16
CA GLU A 50 -7.40 5.19 7.46
C GLU A 50 -8.17 6.49 7.33
N LYS A 51 -7.80 7.35 6.37
CA LYS A 51 -8.45 8.66 6.18
C LYS A 51 -9.93 8.55 5.86
N TYR A 52 -10.31 7.56 5.06
CA TYR A 52 -11.69 7.36 4.62
C TYR A 52 -12.40 6.23 5.36
N GLN A 53 -11.78 5.65 6.40
CA GLN A 53 -12.29 4.50 7.16
C GLN A 53 -12.72 3.34 6.25
N LEU A 54 -12.01 3.18 5.12
CA LEU A 54 -12.24 2.06 4.22
C LEU A 54 -11.72 0.83 4.95
N GLY A 55 -12.58 -0.16 5.17
CA GLY A 55 -12.18 -1.41 5.79
C GLY A 55 -11.00 -2.05 5.05
N GLU A 56 -10.21 -2.87 5.75
CA GLU A 56 -9.19 -3.69 5.10
C GLU A 56 -9.88 -4.65 4.12
N SER A 57 -9.89 -4.28 2.83
CA SER A 57 -10.10 -5.25 1.78
C SER A 57 -8.86 -6.15 1.79
N THR A 58 -8.95 -7.27 2.51
CA THR A 58 -7.97 -8.37 2.48
C THR A 58 -8.01 -9.03 1.10
N ASP A 59 -7.64 -8.31 0.05
CA ASP A 59 -7.29 -8.92 -1.23
C ASP A 59 -5.87 -9.47 -1.03
N GLU A 60 -5.85 -10.69 -0.49
CA GLU A 60 -4.79 -11.67 -0.65
C GLU A 60 -3.36 -11.08 -0.65
N ARG A 61 -2.81 -10.82 0.57
CA ARG A 61 -1.37 -11.05 0.77
C ARG A 61 -1.15 -12.51 0.39
N GLY A 62 -0.76 -12.74 -0.87
CA GLY A 62 -0.36 -14.03 -1.39
C GLY A 62 0.81 -14.54 -0.58
N THR A 63 0.50 -15.23 0.53
CA THR A 63 1.38 -16.24 1.10
C THR A 63 1.36 -17.38 0.11
N ILE A 64 2.26 -17.29 -0.86
CA ILE A 64 2.75 -18.46 -1.56
C ILE A 64 3.31 -19.41 -0.48
N SER A 65 2.55 -20.43 -0.14
CA SER A 65 2.99 -21.65 0.55
C SER A 65 2.70 -22.83 -0.37
#